data_AF-A0A529LIU7-F1
#
_entry.id   AF-A0A529LIU7-F1
#
_cell.length_a   1.000
_cell.length_b   1.000
_cell.length_c   1.000
_cell.angle_alpha   90.00
_cell.angle_beta   90.00
_cell.angle_gamma   90.00
#
_symmetry.space_group_name_H-M   'P 1'
#
loop_
_entity.id
_entity.type
_entity.pdbx_description
1 polymer ?
#
loop_
_entity_poly.entity_id
_entity_poly.type
_entity_poly.pdbx_seq_one_letter_code
_entity_poly.pdbx_strand_id
1 'polypeptide(L)'
;LIRPETAVKVRKAIEDVGYVYNRGAANLRKAHSNVIGMVINDLTNPFFAELAVGMERVFQAAGVVPFIANTAENPVRQEEVLKSMMEQGVAGLIVSPARGTTSGAFRRIEAAGVPVVFAMRRLPESRIPAIAPDNR
;
A
#
# COMPACT_ATOMS: atom_id res chain seq x y z
N LEU A 1 -21.80 -19.47 19.22
CA LEU A 1 -21.30 -20.62 18.42
C LEU A 1 -22.36 -20.97 17.38
N ILE A 2 -22.06 -20.78 16.10
CA ILE A 2 -22.99 -21.08 15.00
C ILE A 2 -22.83 -22.57 14.64
N ARG A 3 -23.94 -23.28 14.40
CA ARG A 3 -23.89 -24.69 13.98
C ARG A 3 -23.24 -24.80 12.60
N PRO A 4 -22.37 -25.81 12.36
CA PRO A 4 -21.60 -25.93 11.11
C PRO A 4 -22.46 -25.90 9.84
N GLU A 5 -23.64 -26.52 9.90
CA GLU A 5 -24.61 -26.59 8.80
C GLU A 5 -25.17 -25.22 8.41
N THR A 6 -25.39 -24.33 9.39
CA THR A 6 -25.86 -22.97 9.16
C THR A 6 -24.76 -22.11 8.53
N ALA A 7 -23.50 -22.31 8.93
CA ALA A 7 -22.36 -21.60 8.35
C ALA A 7 -22.13 -21.95 6.87
N VAL A 8 -22.37 -23.20 6.48
CA VAL A 8 -22.28 -23.65 5.08
C VAL A 8 -23.38 -23.04 4.23
N LYS A 9 -24.64 -23.02 4.71
CA LYS A 9 -25.77 -22.39 3.99
C LYS A 9 -25.57 -20.89 3.80
N VAL A 10 -25.08 -20.19 4.82
CA VAL A 10 -24.81 -18.75 4.74
C VAL A 10 -23.69 -18.44 3.75
N ARG A 11 -22.61 -19.24 3.73
CA ARG A 11 -21.49 -19.04 2.80
C ARG A 11 -21.91 -19.23 1.34
N LYS A 12 -22.73 -20.26 1.07
CA LYS A 12 -23.27 -20.52 -0.27
C LYS A 12 -24.18 -19.38 -0.75
N ALA A 13 -25.06 -18.88 0.12
CA ALA A 13 -25.92 -17.72 -0.19
C ALA A 13 -25.12 -16.41 -0.40
N ILE A 14 -23.98 -16.24 0.28
CA ILE A 14 -23.08 -15.10 0.08
C ILE A 14 -22.43 -15.14 -1.31
N GLU A 15 -22.00 -16.32 -1.75
CA GLU A 15 -21.41 -16.55 -3.08
C GLU A 15 -22.45 -16.36 -4.19
N ASP A 16 -23.67 -16.90 -4.01
CA ASP A 16 -24.74 -16.85 -5.01
C ASP A 16 -25.25 -15.42 -5.31
N VAL A 17 -25.11 -14.48 -4.36
CA VAL A 17 -25.58 -13.09 -4.49
C VAL A 17 -24.43 -12.13 -4.83
N GLY A 18 -23.21 -12.63 -5.00
CA GLY A 18 -22.03 -11.80 -5.30
C GLY A 18 -21.71 -10.79 -4.19
N TYR A 19 -22.05 -11.11 -2.94
CA TYR A 19 -21.87 -10.20 -1.82
C TYR A 19 -20.38 -9.94 -1.59
N VAL A 20 -19.91 -8.77 -2.03
CA VAL A 20 -18.59 -8.25 -1.69
C VAL A 20 -18.65 -7.80 -0.24
N TYR A 21 -18.08 -8.62 0.65
CA TYR A 21 -17.99 -8.33 2.08
C TYR A 21 -17.47 -6.92 2.29
N ASN A 22 -18.28 -6.05 2.90
CA ASN A 22 -17.92 -4.65 3.12
C ASN A 22 -16.76 -4.58 4.12
N ARG A 23 -15.52 -4.61 3.59
CA ARG A 23 -14.28 -4.56 4.37
C ARG A 23 -14.16 -3.27 5.19
N GLY A 24 -14.83 -2.19 4.80
CA GLY A 24 -14.89 -0.94 5.58
C GLY A 24 -15.48 -1.15 6.98
N ALA A 25 -16.59 -1.89 7.09
CA ALA A 25 -17.22 -2.21 8.38
C ALA A 25 -16.41 -3.22 9.23
N ALA A 26 -15.61 -4.06 8.59
CA ALA A 26 -14.75 -5.04 9.25
C ALA A 26 -13.44 -4.41 9.78
N ASN A 27 -12.87 -3.45 9.05
CA ASN A 27 -11.69 -2.69 9.49
C ASN A 27 -12.00 -1.86 10.74
N LEU A 28 -13.21 -1.30 10.86
CA LEU A 28 -13.66 -0.65 12.10
C LEU A 28 -13.67 -1.59 13.32
N ARG A 29 -13.88 -2.90 13.13
CA ARG A 29 -13.89 -3.89 14.21
C ARG A 29 -12.51 -4.53 14.49
N LYS A 30 -11.57 -4.45 13.55
CA LYS A 30 -10.25 -5.08 13.66
C LYS A 30 -9.08 -4.11 13.94
N ALA A 31 -9.31 -2.80 13.98
CA ALA A 31 -8.31 -1.75 14.26
C ALA A 31 -7.07 -1.73 13.33
N HIS A 32 -6.97 -2.65 12.36
CA HIS A 32 -5.83 -2.77 11.46
C HIS A 32 -6.32 -2.95 10.03
N SER A 33 -5.93 -2.02 9.15
CA SER A 33 -6.08 -2.14 7.71
C SER A 33 -5.15 -3.25 7.20
N ASN A 34 -5.58 -4.00 6.18
CA ASN A 34 -4.73 -4.97 5.49
C ASN A 34 -4.26 -4.46 4.13
N VAL A 35 -4.28 -3.14 3.92
CA VAL A 35 -3.89 -2.50 2.67
C VAL A 35 -2.53 -1.84 2.82
N ILE A 36 -1.61 -2.11 1.89
CA ILE A 36 -0.33 -1.41 1.78
C ILE A 36 -0.34 -0.55 0.54
N GLY A 37 -0.03 0.75 0.69
CA GLY A 37 0.11 1.64 -0.46
C GLY A 37 1.48 1.49 -1.10
N MET A 38 1.51 1.39 -2.43
CA MET A 38 2.70 1.23 -3.22
C MET A 38 2.77 2.35 -4.25
N VAL A 39 3.60 3.35 -3.97
CA VAL A 39 3.74 4.55 -4.77
C VAL A 39 4.99 4.42 -5.62
N ILE A 40 4.82 4.16 -6.91
CA ILE A 40 5.89 3.90 -7.86
C ILE A 40 6.07 5.13 -8.75
N ASN A 41 7.32 5.55 -8.93
CA ASN A 41 7.69 6.71 -9.74
C ASN A 41 7.49 6.49 -11.25
N ASP A 42 7.73 5.28 -11.77
CA ASP A 42 7.56 4.99 -13.20
C ASP A 42 7.22 3.52 -13.47
N LEU A 43 5.92 3.21 -13.57
CA LEU A 43 5.45 1.87 -13.97
C LEU A 43 5.60 1.56 -15.46
N THR A 44 5.96 2.55 -16.30
CA THR A 44 6.21 2.29 -17.73
C THR A 44 7.55 1.60 -17.95
N ASN A 45 8.48 1.77 -17.00
CA ASN A 45 9.74 1.07 -16.98
C ASN A 45 9.56 -0.39 -16.51
N PRO A 46 9.93 -1.40 -17.32
CA PRO A 46 9.77 -2.81 -17.00
C PRO A 46 10.37 -3.24 -15.66
N PHE A 47 11.47 -2.61 -15.25
CA PHE A 47 12.11 -2.88 -13.96
C PHE A 47 11.15 -2.64 -12.79
N PHE A 48 10.44 -1.51 -12.79
CA PHE A 48 9.51 -1.17 -11.72
C PHE A 48 8.24 -2.01 -11.78
N ALA A 49 7.79 -2.39 -12.97
CA ALA A 49 6.68 -3.32 -13.13
C ALA A 49 7.02 -4.71 -12.56
N GLU A 50 8.22 -5.23 -12.83
CA GLU A 50 8.69 -6.49 -12.26
C GLU A 50 8.86 -6.41 -10.74
N LEU A 51 9.42 -5.31 -10.24
CA LEU A 51 9.53 -5.04 -8.80
C LEU A 51 8.16 -5.01 -8.12
N ALA A 52 7.17 -4.34 -8.75
CA ALA A 52 5.80 -4.30 -8.28
C ALA A 52 5.17 -5.69 -8.18
N VAL A 53 5.35 -6.53 -9.21
CA VAL A 53 4.89 -7.93 -9.22
C VAL A 53 5.60 -8.76 -8.14
N GLY A 54 6.90 -8.56 -7.94
CA GLY A 54 7.67 -9.22 -6.90
C GLY A 54 7.14 -8.91 -5.49
N MET A 55 6.87 -7.63 -5.20
CA MET A 55 6.28 -7.20 -3.93
C MET A 55 4.85 -7.73 -3.76
N GLU A 56 4.04 -7.68 -4.81
CA GLU A 56 2.65 -8.17 -4.78
C GLU A 56 2.55 -9.64 -4.37
N ARG A 57 3.43 -10.51 -4.88
CA ARG A 57 3.48 -11.93 -4.48
C ARG A 57 3.75 -12.10 -2.98
N VAL A 58 4.63 -11.28 -2.41
CA VAL A 58 4.93 -11.30 -0.97
C VAL A 58 3.73 -10.83 -0.15
N PHE A 59 3.06 -9.75 -0.60
CA PHE A 59 1.86 -9.25 0.06
C PHE A 59 0.70 -10.25 0.01
N GLN A 60 0.52 -10.91 -1.13
CA GLN A 60 -0.49 -11.95 -1.31
C GLN A 60 -0.30 -13.08 -0.30
N ALA A 61 0.94 -13.58 -0.15
CA ALA A 61 1.27 -14.61 0.83
C ALA A 61 1.02 -14.15 2.29
N ALA A 62 1.13 -12.84 2.55
CA ALA A 62 0.88 -12.23 3.86
C ALA A 62 -0.60 -11.84 4.10
N GLY A 63 -1.51 -12.05 3.14
CA GLY A 63 -2.93 -11.65 3.24
C GLY A 63 -3.17 -10.14 3.17
N VAL A 64 -2.20 -9.41 2.61
CA VAL A 64 -2.20 -7.96 2.44
C VAL A 64 -2.55 -7.61 0.99
N VAL A 65 -3.29 -6.52 0.80
CA VAL A 65 -3.67 -6.04 -0.53
C VAL A 65 -2.84 -4.79 -0.90
N PRO A 66 -2.11 -4.79 -2.02
CA PRO A 66 -1.42 -3.59 -2.48
C PRO A 66 -2.37 -2.62 -3.18
N PHE A 67 -2.27 -1.34 -2.84
CA PHE A 67 -2.81 -0.24 -3.63
C PHE A 67 -1.67 0.40 -4.43
N ILE A 68 -1.65 0.16 -5.73
CA ILE A 68 -0.56 0.60 -6.60
C ILE A 68 -0.91 1.94 -7.24
N ALA A 69 0.01 2.90 -7.18
CA ALA A 69 -0.12 4.19 -7.85
C ALA A 69 1.16 4.56 -8.60
N ASN A 70 1.00 5.00 -9.85
CA ASN A 70 2.08 5.56 -10.67
C ASN A 70 2.09 7.08 -10.58
N THR A 71 3.25 7.67 -10.27
CA THR A 71 3.42 9.12 -10.14
C THR A 71 4.14 9.77 -11.32
N ALA A 72 4.67 8.99 -12.27
CA ALA A 72 5.35 9.47 -13.48
C ALA A 72 6.46 10.50 -13.18
N GLU A 73 7.28 10.23 -12.15
CA GLU A 73 8.36 11.10 -11.64
C GLU A 73 7.92 12.53 -11.26
N ASN A 74 6.62 12.74 -11.03
CA ASN A 74 6.07 14.03 -10.65
C ASN A 74 5.85 14.13 -9.12
N PRO A 75 6.57 15.01 -8.40
CA PRO A 75 6.46 15.14 -6.95
C PRO A 75 5.11 15.70 -6.48
N VAL A 76 4.44 16.52 -7.29
CA VAL A 76 3.09 17.04 -6.96
C VAL A 76 2.08 15.90 -6.99
N ARG A 77 2.08 15.10 -8.06
CA ARG A 77 1.23 13.92 -8.19
C ARG A 77 1.51 12.90 -7.09
N GLN A 78 2.77 12.74 -6.69
CA GLN A 78 3.14 11.91 -5.56
C GLN A 78 2.49 12.39 -4.25
N GLU A 79 2.54 13.69 -3.95
CA GLU A 79 1.93 14.22 -2.73
C GLU A 79 0.42 14.01 -2.71
N GLU A 80 -0.27 14.20 -3.84
CA GLU A 80 -1.70 13.90 -4.00
C GLU A 80 -2.00 12.43 -3.71
N VAL A 81 -1.24 11.52 -4.32
CA VAL A 81 -1.39 10.06 -4.14
C VAL A 81 -1.15 9.67 -2.67
N LEU A 82 -0.08 10.18 -2.06
CA LEU A 82 0.25 9.91 -0.66
C LEU A 82 -0.89 10.37 0.26
N LYS A 83 -1.42 11.57 0.03
CA LYS A 83 -2.58 12.09 0.78
C LYS A 83 -3.79 11.18 0.63
N SER A 84 -4.16 10.80 -0.59
CA SER A 84 -5.31 9.92 -0.82
C SER A 84 -5.13 8.55 -0.18
N MET A 85 -3.93 7.95 -0.21
CA MET A 85 -3.67 6.68 0.47
C MET A 85 -3.81 6.79 2.00
N MET A 86 -3.34 7.90 2.58
CA MET A 86 -3.54 8.16 4.01
C MET A 86 -5.03 8.29 4.37
N GLU A 87 -5.82 8.98 3.55
CA GLU A 87 -7.28 9.12 3.73
C GLU A 87 -8.01 7.78 3.61
N GLN A 88 -7.52 6.86 2.77
CA GLN A 88 -8.05 5.49 2.64
C GLN A 88 -7.61 4.55 3.78
N GLY A 89 -6.78 5.02 4.71
CA GLY A 89 -6.37 4.25 5.88
C GLY A 89 -5.46 3.07 5.52
N VAL A 90 -4.45 3.28 4.67
CA VAL A 90 -3.41 2.26 4.45
C VAL A 90 -2.66 1.95 5.75
N ALA A 91 -2.27 0.70 5.94
CA ALA A 91 -1.50 0.25 7.09
C ALA A 91 -0.01 0.56 7.00
N GLY A 92 0.46 0.96 5.81
CA GLY A 92 1.86 1.25 5.54
C GLY A 92 2.07 1.63 4.08
N LEU A 93 3.25 2.17 3.79
CA LEU A 93 3.62 2.69 2.48
C LEU A 93 4.98 2.16 2.03
N ILE A 94 5.05 1.71 0.78
CA ILE A 94 6.31 1.56 0.04
C ILE A 94 6.32 2.63 -1.04
N VAL A 95 7.35 3.47 -1.05
CA VAL A 95 7.42 4.63 -1.94
C VAL A 95 8.72 4.58 -2.70
N SER A 96 8.67 4.71 -4.01
CA SER A 96 9.82 5.08 -4.85
C SER A 96 9.73 6.59 -5.07
N PRO A 97 10.50 7.42 -4.33
CA PRO A 97 10.33 8.87 -4.37
C PRO A 97 10.57 9.43 -5.78
N ALA A 98 9.70 10.32 -6.26
CA ALA A 98 9.85 11.09 -7.49
C ALA A 98 11.06 12.05 -7.39
N ARG A 99 11.63 12.46 -8.52
CA ARG A 99 12.76 13.40 -8.56
C ARG A 99 12.33 14.73 -7.95
N GLY A 100 13.21 15.34 -7.16
CA GLY A 100 12.90 16.57 -6.43
C GLY A 100 12.00 16.39 -5.21
N THR A 101 11.62 15.16 -4.84
CA THR A 101 10.95 14.89 -3.57
C THR A 101 11.86 15.28 -2.40
N THR A 102 11.30 16.01 -1.45
CA THR A 102 11.97 16.36 -0.19
C THR A 102 11.43 15.51 0.96
N SER A 103 12.20 15.39 2.05
CA SER A 103 11.76 14.71 3.28
C SER A 103 10.46 15.31 3.84
N GLY A 104 10.22 16.61 3.60
CA GLY A 104 9.01 17.33 4.02
C GLY A 104 7.69 16.71 3.54
N ALA A 105 7.70 16.00 2.41
CA ALA A 105 6.53 15.32 1.85
C ALA A 105 6.00 14.19 2.75
N PHE A 106 6.85 13.61 3.60
CA PHE A 106 6.51 12.45 4.44
C PHE A 106 6.17 12.81 5.89
N ARG A 107 6.32 14.09 6.30
CA ARG A 107 6.10 14.51 7.69
C ARG A 107 4.72 14.15 8.23
N ARG A 108 3.66 14.28 7.42
CA ARG A 108 2.29 13.93 7.82
C ARG A 108 2.13 12.42 8.04
N ILE A 109 2.80 11.62 7.21
CA ILE A 109 2.78 10.15 7.29
C ILE A 109 3.49 9.70 8.58
N GLU A 110 4.68 10.26 8.84
CA GLU A 110 5.45 9.99 10.07
C GLU A 110 4.68 10.42 11.33
N ALA A 111 4.07 11.60 11.33
CA ALA A 111 3.27 12.11 12.46
C ALA A 111 2.02 11.25 12.73
N ALA A 112 1.45 10.62 11.70
CA ALA A 112 0.35 9.68 11.82
C ALA A 112 0.80 8.28 12.28
N GLY A 113 2.10 8.04 12.42
CA GLY A 113 2.65 6.74 12.82
C GLY A 113 2.50 5.65 11.75
N VAL A 114 2.25 6.03 10.49
CA VAL A 114 2.12 5.07 9.39
C VAL A 114 3.53 4.64 8.94
N PRO A 115 3.87 3.35 9.01
CA PRO A 115 5.17 2.87 8.55
C PRO A 115 5.39 3.17 7.08
N VAL A 116 6.58 3.69 6.75
CA VAL A 116 6.97 3.98 5.37
C VAL A 116 8.38 3.46 5.11
N VAL A 117 8.60 2.90 3.93
CA VAL A 117 9.91 2.45 3.44
C VAL A 117 10.11 3.00 2.03
N PHE A 118 11.31 3.49 1.74
CA PHE A 118 11.70 3.88 0.39
C PHE A 118 12.26 2.70 -0.39
N ALA A 119 11.85 2.60 -1.66
CA ALA A 119 12.38 1.68 -2.63
C ALA A 119 13.16 2.45 -3.71
N MET A 120 14.26 1.89 -4.18
CA MET A 120 15.07 2.33 -5.32
C MET A 120 15.79 3.67 -5.19
N ARG A 121 15.29 4.60 -4.38
CA ARG A 121 15.88 5.92 -4.18
C ARG A 121 15.89 6.29 -2.70
N ARG A 122 17.04 6.78 -2.23
CA ARG A 122 17.21 7.34 -0.89
C ARG A 122 16.96 8.85 -0.93
N LEU A 123 16.37 9.39 0.13
CA LEU A 123 16.35 10.83 0.38
C LEU A 123 17.41 11.13 1.43
N PRO A 124 18.49 11.87 1.10
CA PRO A 124 19.64 12.05 1.99
C PRO A 124 19.29 12.59 3.39
N GLU A 125 18.26 13.43 3.49
CA GLU A 125 17.84 14.07 4.76
C GLU A 125 16.74 13.29 5.50
N SER A 126 16.32 12.13 5.00
CA SER A 126 15.25 11.35 5.60
C SER A 126 15.78 10.24 6.50
N ARG A 127 15.10 10.00 7.62
CA ARG A 127 15.33 8.85 8.52
C ARG A 127 14.54 7.62 8.10
N ILE A 128 13.74 7.72 7.04
CA ILE A 128 12.92 6.63 6.54
C ILE A 128 13.84 5.54 5.99
N PRO A 129 13.65 4.26 6.39
CA PRO A 129 14.42 3.15 5.86
C PRO A 129 14.31 3.06 4.35
N ALA A 130 15.40 2.71 3.68
CA ALA A 130 15.45 2.69 2.23
C ALA A 130 16.21 1.49 1.67
N ILE A 131 15.56 0.78 0.75
CA ILE A 131 16.14 -0.32 -0.01
C ILE A 131 16.42 0.23 -1.41
N ALA A 132 17.69 0.48 -1.72
CA ALA A 132 18.12 0.97 -3.02
C ALA A 132 19.41 0.25 -3.41
N PRO A 133 19.61 -0.04 -4.71
CA PRO A 133 20.85 -0.65 -5.19
C PRO A 133 22.05 0.22 -4.81
N ASP A 134 23.15 -0.44 -4.43
CA ASP A 134 24.43 0.21 -4.17
C ASP A 134 25.11 0.47 -5.53
N ASN A 135 24.58 1.43 -6.27
CA ASN A 135 25.22 1.89 -7.49
C ASN A 135 26.34 2.86 -7.09
N ARG A 136 27.52 2.29 -6.80
CA ARG A 136 28.78 3.03 -6.82
C ARG A 136 29.12 3.55 -8.21
#